data_AF-A0A5A8F7X8-F1
#
_entry.id   AF-A0A5A8F7X8-F1
#
_cell.length_a   1.000
_cell.length_b   1.000
_cell.length_c   1.000
_cell.angle_alpha   90.00
_cell.angle_beta   90.00
_cell.angle_gamma   90.00
#
_symmetry.space_group_name_H-M   'P 1'
#
loop_
_entity.id
_entity.type
_entity.pdbx_description
1 polymer ?
#
loop_
_entity_poly.entity_id
_entity_poly.type
_entity_poly.pdbx_seq_one_letter_code
_entity_poly.pdbx_strand_id
1 'polypeptide(L)'
;MLKRLIVFCFFIFTFFSTYAEDSSDYFLAVSTYKDGFYDVAEMSLHDYLKDAEDKKKILFANYLLYKINFKKKNFDEALKYIELIENTKDERINFKDVKADKLLILATKDCKVAKRYLDKNFFNETLAAYLKSNCSVDKDISKESLKLRLPNDMRLLLAVKLKDYPDEVVKQFSKLNVKKIANKYKKSFAVYFYKNKKYDYFWKIYNLYKDSDLVNLALERVWNLKRYDSFVKSFEINRKKFRVNSVNYCRAYEAYRKLGKSADCNLLDKCFKKKDGAYYKAKLSCYQTNNDKEGFVKTFSITFNKYRNVACEFGVYGYEIGKVGINDLQKCDNRYDIAEQLIADEKGEAVLKLMSVDNSDKGKYYKVLAYLLLEDTNSAEKVFNSIKDEKIKKELLKLLQ
;
A
#
# COMPACT_ATOMS: atom_id res chain seq x y z
N MET A 1 36.34 54.15 75.79
CA MET A 1 36.73 53.17 74.75
C MET A 1 35.56 52.35 74.21
N LEU A 2 34.58 51.95 75.02
CA LEU A 2 33.42 51.14 74.61
C LEU A 2 32.52 51.77 73.51
N LYS A 3 32.32 53.11 73.52
CA LYS A 3 31.50 53.82 72.52
C LYS A 3 32.12 53.88 71.12
N ARG A 4 33.45 53.77 70.97
CA ARG A 4 34.10 53.75 69.64
C ARG A 4 34.10 52.36 69.01
N LEU A 5 34.04 51.30 69.82
CA LEU A 5 33.97 49.91 69.33
C LEU A 5 32.57 49.56 68.78
N ILE A 6 31.51 50.09 69.41
CA ILE A 6 30.12 49.84 68.99
C ILE A 6 29.83 50.52 67.64
N VAL A 7 30.34 51.73 67.40
CA VAL A 7 30.18 52.42 66.11
C VAL A 7 30.96 51.72 65.00
N PHE A 8 32.15 51.18 65.29
CA PHE A 8 32.95 50.43 64.32
C PHE A 8 32.30 49.07 63.96
N CYS A 9 31.71 48.37 64.94
CA CYS A 9 30.95 47.14 64.68
C CYS A 9 29.64 47.42 63.91
N PHE A 10 28.94 48.52 64.17
CA PHE A 10 27.73 48.88 63.43
C PHE A 10 28.03 49.34 61.99
N PHE A 11 29.19 49.98 61.76
CA PHE A 11 29.65 50.36 60.42
C PHE A 11 30.13 49.15 59.60
N ILE A 12 30.74 48.14 60.23
CA ILE A 12 31.13 46.88 59.56
C ILE A 12 29.91 46.00 59.27
N PHE A 13 28.92 45.95 60.16
CA PHE A 13 27.70 45.18 59.92
C PHE A 13 26.84 45.78 58.80
N THR A 14 26.72 47.12 58.74
CA THR A 14 25.98 47.79 57.66
C THR A 14 26.71 47.74 56.31
N PHE A 15 28.05 47.74 56.27
CA PHE A 15 28.80 47.54 55.02
C PHE A 15 28.82 46.09 54.53
N PHE A 16 28.73 45.09 55.42
CA PHE A 16 28.64 43.68 55.02
C PHE A 16 27.23 43.27 54.61
N SER A 17 26.17 43.88 55.16
CA SER A 17 24.79 43.61 54.73
C SER A 17 24.51 44.09 53.31
N THR A 18 25.08 45.22 52.88
CA THR A 18 24.89 45.75 51.52
C THR A 18 25.70 45.02 50.43
N TYR A 19 26.62 44.12 50.79
CA TYR A 19 27.41 43.34 49.84
C TYR A 19 27.07 41.83 49.82
N ALA A 20 26.25 41.35 50.77
CA ALA A 20 25.91 39.93 50.90
C ALA A 20 24.54 39.56 50.31
N GLU A 21 23.62 40.52 50.17
CA GLU A 21 22.25 40.29 49.65
C GLU A 21 22.24 39.83 48.18
N ASP A 22 23.05 40.44 47.32
CA ASP A 22 23.08 40.17 45.87
C ASP A 22 23.43 38.71 45.50
N SER A 23 24.05 37.96 46.41
CA SER A 23 24.42 36.56 46.16
C SER A 23 23.43 35.55 46.71
N SER A 24 22.64 35.93 47.72
CA SER A 24 21.72 35.02 48.43
C SER A 24 20.59 34.53 47.52
N ASP A 25 19.93 35.45 46.81
CA ASP A 25 18.80 35.13 45.92
C ASP A 25 19.23 34.27 44.74
N TYR A 26 20.42 34.51 44.19
CA TYR A 26 20.98 33.67 43.13
C TYR A 26 21.21 32.23 43.62
N PHE A 27 21.81 32.03 44.80
CA PHE A 27 22.06 30.68 45.30
C PHE A 27 20.76 29.98 45.71
N LEU A 28 19.81 30.70 46.30
CA LEU A 28 18.48 30.21 46.61
C LEU A 28 17.74 29.77 45.33
N ALA A 29 17.76 30.61 44.28
CA ALA A 29 17.21 30.30 42.96
C ALA A 29 17.81 29.03 42.36
N VAL A 30 19.14 28.90 42.37
CA VAL A 30 19.82 27.73 41.81
C VAL A 30 19.49 26.46 42.60
N SER A 31 19.41 26.54 43.93
CA SER A 31 19.03 25.40 44.78
C SER A 31 17.59 24.98 44.52
N THR A 32 16.65 25.92 44.61
CA THR A 32 15.22 25.65 44.41
C THR A 32 14.91 25.15 42.99
N TYR A 33 15.62 25.64 41.97
CA TYR A 33 15.53 25.11 40.61
C TYR A 33 15.97 23.64 40.53
N LYS A 34 17.09 23.28 41.19
CA LYS A 34 17.59 21.89 41.25
C LYS A 34 16.62 20.98 41.99
N ASP A 35 16.00 21.50 43.05
CA ASP A 35 15.01 20.79 43.87
C ASP A 35 13.63 20.69 43.20
N GLY A 36 13.44 21.37 42.06
CA GLY A 36 12.21 21.33 41.27
C GLY A 36 11.12 22.33 41.69
N PHE A 37 11.42 23.22 42.64
CA PHE A 37 10.53 24.30 43.08
C PHE A 37 10.60 25.49 42.11
N TYR A 38 10.09 25.31 40.88
CA TYR A 38 10.27 26.28 39.79
C TYR A 38 9.60 27.64 40.02
N ASP A 39 8.51 27.71 40.77
CA ASP A 39 7.85 29.00 41.07
C ASP A 39 8.70 29.85 42.01
N VAL A 40 9.27 29.23 43.05
CA VAL A 40 10.20 29.87 43.99
C VAL A 40 11.48 30.26 43.25
N ALA A 41 12.02 29.37 42.43
CA ALA A 41 13.20 29.65 41.64
C ALA A 41 12.98 30.84 40.70
N GLU A 42 11.84 30.92 40.01
CA GLU A 42 11.52 32.04 39.12
C GLU A 42 11.45 33.37 39.87
N MET A 43 10.78 33.41 41.02
CA MET A 43 10.71 34.62 41.86
C MET A 43 12.11 35.08 42.28
N SER A 44 12.91 34.19 42.87
CA SER A 44 14.28 34.50 43.32
C SER A 44 15.21 34.89 42.17
N LEU A 45 15.02 34.33 40.96
CA LEU A 45 15.77 34.74 39.77
C LEU A 45 15.41 36.15 39.31
N HIS A 46 14.13 36.51 39.34
CA HIS A 46 13.69 37.86 39.01
C HIS A 46 14.18 38.90 40.01
N ASP A 47 14.14 38.57 41.30
CA ASP A 47 14.65 39.46 42.36
C ASP A 47 16.16 39.65 42.21
N TYR A 48 16.92 38.57 42.02
CA TYR A 48 18.35 38.65 41.73
C TYR A 48 18.66 39.56 40.52
N LEU A 49 17.90 39.45 39.43
CA LEU A 49 18.17 40.21 38.20
C LEU A 49 17.87 41.72 38.29
N LYS A 50 17.22 42.22 39.35
CA LYS A 50 16.94 43.66 39.50
C LYS A 50 18.21 44.48 39.67
N ASP A 51 19.13 43.99 40.51
CA ASP A 51 20.32 44.74 40.94
C ASP A 51 21.63 43.97 40.64
N ALA A 52 21.58 42.84 39.94
CA ALA A 52 22.75 42.02 39.66
C ALA A 52 23.83 42.71 38.80
N GLU A 53 25.08 42.63 39.25
CA GLU A 53 26.26 43.11 38.50
C GLU A 53 27.12 41.98 37.88
N ASP A 54 27.04 40.76 38.43
CA ASP A 54 27.86 39.62 37.97
C ASP A 54 27.32 39.06 36.65
N LYS A 55 27.96 39.47 35.54
CA LYS A 55 27.62 39.06 34.16
C LYS A 55 27.48 37.55 33.99
N LYS A 56 28.30 36.73 34.66
CA LYS A 56 28.22 35.26 34.53
C LYS A 56 26.98 34.74 35.24
N LYS A 57 26.67 35.23 36.43
CA LYS A 57 25.47 34.82 37.17
C LYS A 57 24.20 35.33 36.51
N ILE A 58 24.18 36.57 36.01
CA ILE A 58 23.08 37.13 35.20
C ILE A 58 22.78 36.23 34.01
N LEU A 59 23.81 35.84 33.26
CA LEU A 59 23.65 34.99 32.09
C LEU A 59 23.04 33.63 32.44
N PHE A 60 23.53 33.00 33.51
CA PHE A 60 22.99 31.72 33.96
C PHE A 60 21.59 31.84 34.56
N ALA A 61 21.28 32.95 35.23
CA ALA A 61 19.94 33.24 35.74
C ALA A 61 18.92 33.34 34.60
N ASN A 62 19.25 34.07 33.53
CA ASN A 62 18.43 34.14 32.31
C ASN A 62 18.24 32.76 31.66
N TYR A 63 19.28 31.91 31.65
CA TYR A 63 19.16 30.53 31.19
C TYR A 63 18.17 29.71 32.02
N LEU A 64 18.19 29.83 33.35
CA LEU A 64 17.23 29.14 34.22
C LEU A 64 15.80 29.66 34.02
N LEU A 65 15.61 30.98 33.91
CA LEU A 65 14.30 31.59 33.62
C LEU A 65 13.72 31.09 32.29
N TYR A 66 14.54 31.00 31.23
CA TYR A 66 14.11 30.39 29.97
C TYR A 66 13.66 28.94 30.19
N LYS A 67 14.44 28.11 30.90
CA LYS A 67 14.07 26.70 31.13
C LYS A 67 12.77 26.57 31.93
N ILE A 68 12.56 27.41 32.95
CA ILE A 68 11.31 27.45 33.72
C ILE A 68 10.14 27.81 32.80
N ASN A 69 10.25 28.92 32.07
CA ASN A 69 9.17 29.40 31.19
C ASN A 69 8.87 28.42 30.06
N PHE A 70 9.89 27.77 29.49
CA PHE A 70 9.72 26.72 28.50
C PHE A 70 8.96 25.51 29.06
N LYS A 71 9.29 25.08 30.29
CA LYS A 71 8.58 23.98 30.99
C LYS A 71 7.12 24.34 31.30
N LYS A 72 6.86 25.60 31.66
CA LYS A 72 5.52 26.17 31.85
C LYS A 72 4.76 26.40 30.53
N LYS A 73 5.38 26.14 29.37
CA LYS A 73 4.87 26.44 28.02
C LYS A 73 4.59 27.93 27.79
N ASN A 74 5.19 28.82 28.58
CA ASN A 74 5.18 30.26 28.36
C ASN A 74 6.24 30.61 27.30
N PHE A 75 5.93 30.32 26.04
CA PHE A 75 6.89 30.39 24.95
C PHE A 75 7.30 31.80 24.55
N ASP A 76 6.46 32.81 24.83
CA ASP A 76 6.83 34.21 24.58
C ASP A 76 7.92 34.65 25.55
N GLU A 77 7.73 34.37 26.84
CA GLU A 77 8.70 34.72 27.87
C GLU A 77 9.98 33.90 27.75
N ALA A 78 9.86 32.60 27.47
CA ALA A 78 11.01 31.75 27.20
C ALA A 78 11.85 32.28 26.03
N LEU A 79 11.22 32.79 24.96
CA LEU A 79 11.93 33.31 23.80
C LEU A 79 12.73 34.58 24.14
N LYS A 80 12.17 35.49 24.95
CA LYS A 80 12.89 36.69 25.41
C LYS A 80 14.18 36.32 26.13
N TYR A 81 14.11 35.38 27.08
CA TYR A 81 15.30 34.93 27.81
C TYR A 81 16.30 34.20 26.92
N ILE A 82 15.84 33.43 25.91
CA ILE A 82 16.74 32.82 24.93
C ILE A 82 17.52 33.89 24.15
N GLU A 83 16.86 34.96 23.70
CA GLU A 83 17.50 36.03 22.92
C GLU A 83 18.60 36.75 23.72
N LEU A 84 18.45 36.85 25.05
CA LEU A 84 19.47 37.41 25.93
C LEU A 84 20.73 36.53 26.06
N ILE A 85 20.61 35.21 25.83
CA ILE A 85 21.72 34.27 26.09
C ILE A 85 22.33 33.66 24.83
N GLU A 86 21.60 33.52 23.71
CA GLU A 86 21.96 32.63 22.60
C GLU A 86 23.28 32.94 21.87
N ASN A 87 23.80 34.17 21.98
CA ASN A 87 25.05 34.62 21.34
C ASN A 87 26.22 34.76 22.32
N THR A 88 26.10 34.18 23.51
CA THR A 88 27.11 34.25 24.58
C THR A 88 27.92 32.96 24.69
N LYS A 89 28.94 32.96 25.57
CA LYS A 89 29.74 31.77 25.89
C LYS A 89 29.71 31.52 27.39
N ASP A 90 29.12 30.38 27.77
CA ASP A 90 29.10 29.90 29.15
C ASP A 90 29.07 28.37 29.16
N GLU A 91 30.04 27.76 29.82
CA GLU A 91 30.19 26.29 29.86
C GLU A 91 29.06 25.59 30.62
N ARG A 92 28.31 26.34 31.45
CA ARG A 92 27.14 25.81 32.18
C ARG A 92 25.90 25.72 31.30
N ILE A 93 25.91 26.35 30.12
CA ILE A 93 24.76 26.43 29.20
C ILE A 93 24.95 25.44 28.05
N ASN A 94 23.96 24.54 27.89
CA ASN A 94 23.90 23.71 26.69
C ASN A 94 23.26 24.49 25.53
N PHE A 95 24.09 25.17 24.75
CA PHE A 95 23.61 25.95 23.60
C PHE A 95 22.97 25.13 22.49
N LYS A 96 23.24 23.82 22.39
CA LYS A 96 22.52 22.97 21.43
C LYS A 96 21.05 22.82 21.82
N ASP A 97 20.78 22.63 23.11
CA ASP A 97 19.43 22.54 23.64
C ASP A 97 18.70 23.88 23.51
N VAL A 98 19.37 25.00 23.85
CA VAL A 98 18.80 26.35 23.70
C VAL A 98 18.35 26.59 22.27
N LYS A 99 19.20 26.25 21.28
CA LYS A 99 18.86 26.40 19.86
C LYS A 99 17.73 25.46 19.42
N ALA A 100 17.70 24.22 19.91
CA ALA A 100 16.64 23.27 19.60
C ALA A 100 15.29 23.72 20.19
N ASP A 101 15.27 24.19 21.44
CA ASP A 101 14.09 24.70 22.12
C ASP A 101 13.59 26.00 21.47
N LYS A 102 14.50 26.92 21.10
CA LYS A 102 14.16 28.10 20.28
C LYS A 102 13.47 27.68 19.00
N LEU A 103 14.01 26.71 18.27
CA LEU A 103 13.40 26.26 17.04
C LEU A 103 12.01 25.65 17.28
N LEU A 104 11.82 24.90 18.36
CA LEU A 104 10.50 24.38 18.72
C LEU A 104 9.50 25.52 18.97
N ILE A 105 9.89 26.55 19.73
CA ILE A 105 9.07 27.75 19.95
C ILE A 105 8.75 28.44 18.62
N LEU A 106 9.75 28.67 17.78
CA LEU A 106 9.54 29.32 16.48
C LEU A 106 8.58 28.51 15.60
N ALA A 107 8.68 27.18 15.64
CA ALA A 107 7.84 26.28 14.86
C ALA A 107 6.37 26.22 15.33
N THR A 108 6.07 26.60 16.58
CA THR A 108 4.67 26.75 17.03
C THR A 108 4.05 28.07 16.57
N LYS A 109 4.88 29.08 16.31
CA LYS A 109 4.44 30.43 15.91
C LYS A 109 4.39 30.61 14.40
N ASP A 110 5.50 30.35 13.70
CA ASP A 110 5.63 30.55 12.26
C ASP A 110 6.66 29.57 11.66
N CYS A 111 6.18 28.64 10.83
CA CYS A 111 7.01 27.65 10.16
C CYS A 111 8.05 28.25 9.20
N LYS A 112 7.79 29.41 8.58
CA LYS A 112 8.77 30.08 7.71
C LYS A 112 9.92 30.66 8.52
N VAL A 113 9.63 31.26 9.68
CA VAL A 113 10.65 31.75 10.61
C VAL A 113 11.46 30.57 11.16
N ALA A 114 10.78 29.50 11.60
CA ALA A 114 11.43 28.29 12.08
C ALA A 114 12.35 27.68 11.01
N LYS A 115 11.89 27.55 9.76
CA LYS A 115 12.73 27.04 8.67
C LYS A 115 13.99 27.90 8.48
N ARG A 116 13.87 29.22 8.38
CA ARG A 116 15.03 30.13 8.26
C ARG A 116 16.02 29.97 9.42
N TYR A 117 15.51 29.74 10.62
CA TYR A 117 16.35 29.50 11.80
C TYR A 117 17.06 28.14 11.73
N LEU A 118 16.36 27.09 11.29
CA LEU A 118 16.94 25.76 11.06
C LEU A 118 18.05 25.81 10.02
N ASP A 119 17.85 26.51 8.90
CA ASP A 119 18.84 26.62 7.81
C ASP A 119 20.18 27.20 8.31
N LYS A 120 20.14 28.14 9.26
CA LYS A 120 21.33 28.73 9.88
C LYS A 120 21.95 27.88 11.00
N ASN A 121 21.18 26.96 11.57
CA ASN A 121 21.55 26.17 12.74
C ASN A 121 21.29 24.68 12.50
N PHE A 122 21.78 24.15 11.37
CA PHE A 122 21.41 22.83 10.90
C PHE A 122 22.26 21.72 11.55
N PHE A 123 21.77 21.12 12.63
CA PHE A 123 22.38 19.98 13.31
C PHE A 123 21.30 19.04 13.89
N ASN A 124 21.71 17.95 14.55
CA ASN A 124 20.79 16.88 14.93
C ASN A 124 19.65 17.36 15.84
N GLU A 125 19.95 18.10 16.90
CA GLU A 125 19.00 18.51 17.92
C GLU A 125 17.98 19.52 17.38
N THR A 126 18.41 20.49 16.57
CA THR A 126 17.52 21.44 15.88
C THR A 126 16.66 20.73 14.84
N LEU A 127 17.24 19.90 13.96
CA LEU A 127 16.43 19.14 13.01
C LEU A 127 15.41 18.24 13.74
N ALA A 128 15.77 17.63 14.87
CA ALA A 128 14.85 16.80 15.65
C ALA A 128 13.68 17.62 16.20
N ALA A 129 13.93 18.82 16.72
CA ALA A 129 12.88 19.75 17.16
C ALA A 129 11.94 20.14 16.01
N TYR A 130 12.50 20.46 14.84
CA TYR A 130 11.70 20.79 13.65
C TYR A 130 10.82 19.63 13.20
N LEU A 131 11.37 18.40 13.17
CA LEU A 131 10.62 17.22 12.76
C LEU A 131 9.47 16.87 13.71
N LYS A 132 9.58 17.19 15.00
CA LYS A 132 8.50 17.04 15.99
C LYS A 132 7.39 18.07 15.86
N SER A 133 7.64 19.21 15.20
CA SER A 133 6.63 20.26 14.98
C SER A 133 5.60 19.87 13.91
N ASN A 134 4.60 20.72 13.67
CA ASN A 134 3.67 20.56 12.55
C ASN A 134 4.19 21.13 11.22
N CYS A 135 5.38 21.72 11.20
CA CYS A 135 5.93 22.31 10.00
C CYS A 135 6.24 21.27 8.93
N SER A 136 6.00 21.67 7.67
CA SER A 136 6.30 20.86 6.50
C SER A 136 7.81 20.75 6.29
N VAL A 137 8.21 19.61 5.72
CA VAL A 137 9.60 19.34 5.34
C VAL A 137 9.68 19.28 3.83
N ASP A 138 10.70 19.93 3.27
CA ASP A 138 10.94 19.99 1.83
C ASP A 138 12.26 19.32 1.42
N LYS A 139 12.57 19.42 0.12
CA LYS A 139 13.76 18.82 -0.48
C LYS A 139 15.07 19.41 0.05
N ASP A 140 15.08 20.68 0.47
CA ASP A 140 16.29 21.33 0.98
C ASP A 140 16.67 20.77 2.34
N ILE A 141 15.69 20.64 3.24
CA ILE A 141 15.89 19.99 4.54
C ILE A 141 16.32 18.52 4.34
N SER A 142 15.73 17.81 3.37
CA SER A 142 16.18 16.46 3.00
C SER A 142 17.66 16.46 2.61
N LYS A 143 18.08 17.34 1.69
CA LYS A 143 19.45 17.42 1.19
C LYS A 143 20.46 17.72 2.30
N GLU A 144 20.18 18.71 3.15
CA GLU A 144 21.06 19.07 4.26
C GLU A 144 21.14 17.96 5.31
N SER A 145 20.03 17.29 5.61
CA SER A 145 20.02 16.17 6.58
C SER A 145 20.82 14.95 6.14
N LEU A 146 21.14 14.80 4.85
CA LEU A 146 22.02 13.74 4.37
C LEU A 146 23.48 13.91 4.81
N LYS A 147 23.89 15.13 5.17
CA LYS A 147 25.23 15.44 5.70
C LYS A 147 25.37 15.04 7.18
N LEU A 148 24.25 14.80 7.86
CA LEU A 148 24.22 14.44 9.28
C LEU A 148 24.19 12.92 9.50
N ARG A 149 24.81 12.50 10.62
CA ARG A 149 24.67 11.14 11.14
C ARG A 149 23.41 11.05 12.01
N LEU A 150 22.28 10.74 11.37
CA LEU A 150 20.98 10.65 12.04
C LEU A 150 20.69 9.24 12.57
N PRO A 151 20.07 9.12 13.76
CA PRO A 151 19.55 7.85 14.23
C PRO A 151 18.34 7.39 13.37
N ASN A 152 18.05 6.09 13.41
CA ASN A 152 17.06 5.48 12.52
C ASN A 152 15.64 6.06 12.71
N ASP A 153 15.23 6.33 13.95
CA ASP A 153 13.93 6.89 14.31
C ASP A 153 13.74 8.29 13.71
N MET A 154 14.75 9.14 13.81
CA MET A 154 14.73 10.48 13.25
C MET A 154 14.72 10.47 11.73
N ARG A 155 15.53 9.60 11.11
CA ARG A 155 15.57 9.41 9.66
C ARG A 155 14.25 8.84 9.13
N LEU A 156 13.59 7.97 9.91
CA LEU A 156 12.26 7.45 9.61
C LEU A 156 11.20 8.56 9.66
N LEU A 157 11.19 9.38 10.72
CA LEU A 157 10.28 10.51 10.86
C LEU A 157 10.43 11.50 9.70
N LEU A 158 11.67 11.81 9.34
CA LEU A 158 11.99 12.63 8.18
C LEU A 158 11.42 12.04 6.88
N ALA A 159 11.66 10.76 6.62
CA ALA A 159 11.15 10.07 5.44
C ALA A 159 9.61 10.08 5.37
N VAL A 160 8.92 9.96 6.52
CA VAL A 160 7.45 10.07 6.59
C VAL A 160 6.98 11.47 6.22
N LYS A 161 7.64 12.52 6.72
CA LYS A 161 7.28 13.91 6.41
C LYS A 161 7.56 14.30 4.96
N LEU A 162 8.49 13.62 4.30
CA LEU A 162 8.82 13.80 2.88
C LEU A 162 7.89 13.04 1.92
N LYS A 163 6.75 12.49 2.37
CA LYS A 163 5.86 11.64 1.56
C LYS A 163 5.47 12.23 0.20
N ASP A 164 5.45 13.56 0.05
CA ASP A 164 5.09 14.23 -1.21
C ASP A 164 6.29 14.36 -2.18
N TYR A 165 7.47 13.90 -1.76
CA TYR A 165 8.73 13.91 -2.50
C TYR A 165 9.35 12.50 -2.60
N PRO A 166 8.85 11.62 -3.49
CA PRO A 166 9.25 10.21 -3.52
C PRO A 166 10.76 9.94 -3.65
N ASP A 167 11.47 10.75 -4.43
CA ASP A 167 12.92 10.61 -4.59
C ASP A 167 13.69 10.97 -3.31
N GLU A 168 13.20 11.94 -2.54
CA GLU A 168 13.77 12.31 -1.25
C GLU A 168 13.49 11.24 -0.20
N VAL A 169 12.28 10.67 -0.18
CA VAL A 169 11.96 9.51 0.66
C VAL A 169 12.93 8.36 0.38
N VAL A 170 13.19 8.06 -0.89
CA VAL A 170 14.15 7.03 -1.29
C VAL A 170 15.55 7.32 -0.76
N LYS A 171 16.06 8.55 -0.92
CA LYS A 171 17.38 8.95 -0.41
C LYS A 171 17.46 8.82 1.11
N GLN A 172 16.40 9.18 1.82
CA GLN A 172 16.38 9.08 3.27
C GLN A 172 16.28 7.62 3.74
N PHE A 173 15.41 6.85 3.10
CA PHE A 173 15.15 5.46 3.43
C PHE A 173 16.35 4.55 3.13
N SER A 174 17.13 4.83 2.09
CA SER A 174 18.28 4.01 1.70
C SER A 174 19.35 3.89 2.80
N LYS A 175 19.47 4.92 3.65
CA LYS A 175 20.39 4.96 4.80
C LYS A 175 19.78 4.36 6.09
N LEU A 176 18.53 3.90 6.07
CA LEU A 176 17.93 3.20 7.21
C LEU A 176 18.38 1.74 7.26
N ASN A 177 18.60 1.24 8.48
CA ASN A 177 18.66 -0.21 8.69
C ASN A 177 17.23 -0.79 8.73
N VAL A 178 16.74 -1.22 7.57
CA VAL A 178 15.37 -1.74 7.38
C VAL A 178 15.07 -2.97 8.25
N LYS A 179 16.07 -3.75 8.67
CA LYS A 179 15.83 -4.90 9.56
C LYS A 179 15.36 -4.45 10.94
N LYS A 180 15.86 -3.30 11.42
CA LYS A 180 15.59 -2.75 12.76
C LYS A 180 14.31 -1.90 12.86
N ILE A 181 13.63 -1.60 11.76
CA ILE A 181 12.38 -0.81 11.81
C ILE A 181 11.16 -1.71 12.11
N ALA A 182 10.17 -1.20 12.83
CA ALA A 182 8.95 -1.95 13.15
C ALA A 182 8.14 -2.34 11.90
N ASN A 183 7.45 -3.48 11.95
CA ASN A 183 6.71 -4.04 10.80
C ASN A 183 5.66 -3.08 10.23
N LYS A 184 4.99 -2.28 11.08
CA LYS A 184 4.03 -1.24 10.63
C LYS A 184 4.65 -0.24 9.66
N TYR A 185 5.91 0.14 9.88
CA TYR A 185 6.63 1.06 9.01
C TYR A 185 7.12 0.33 7.75
N LYS A 186 7.61 -0.90 7.86
CA LYS A 186 7.95 -1.74 6.69
C LYS A 186 6.77 -1.81 5.73
N LYS A 187 5.58 -2.17 6.23
CA LYS A 187 4.34 -2.21 5.47
C LYS A 187 4.05 -0.86 4.79
N SER A 188 4.02 0.22 5.57
CA SER A 188 3.69 1.56 5.07
C SER A 188 4.64 2.02 3.97
N PHE A 189 5.94 1.84 4.14
CA PHE A 189 6.94 2.21 3.13
C PHE A 189 6.91 1.28 1.91
N ALA A 190 6.66 -0.01 2.07
CA ALA A 190 6.52 -0.92 0.92
C ALA A 190 5.33 -0.50 0.05
N VAL A 191 4.16 -0.26 0.65
CA VAL A 191 2.98 0.25 -0.08
C VAL A 191 3.28 1.60 -0.74
N TYR A 192 3.94 2.50 -0.02
CA TYR A 192 4.35 3.80 -0.56
C TYR A 192 5.26 3.67 -1.79
N PHE A 193 6.31 2.87 -1.71
CA PHE A 193 7.23 2.65 -2.83
C PHE A 193 6.56 1.96 -4.01
N TYR A 194 5.63 1.03 -3.75
CA TYR A 194 4.82 0.41 -4.80
C TYR A 194 3.99 1.43 -5.57
N LYS A 195 3.22 2.27 -4.86
CA LYS A 195 2.36 3.31 -5.45
C LYS A 195 3.16 4.34 -6.24
N ASN A 196 4.37 4.67 -5.79
CA ASN A 196 5.27 5.60 -6.45
C ASN A 196 6.22 4.94 -7.47
N LYS A 197 5.95 3.69 -7.87
CA LYS A 197 6.73 2.94 -8.89
C LYS A 197 8.22 2.74 -8.53
N LYS A 198 8.60 2.88 -7.26
CA LYS A 198 9.96 2.62 -6.74
C LYS A 198 10.11 1.14 -6.38
N TYR A 199 9.96 0.26 -7.38
CA TYR A 199 9.81 -1.18 -7.16
C TYR A 199 11.01 -1.85 -6.49
N ASP A 200 12.24 -1.37 -6.70
CA ASP A 200 13.43 -1.95 -6.05
C ASP A 200 13.37 -1.83 -4.52
N TYR A 201 12.89 -0.69 -4.03
CA TYR A 201 12.70 -0.46 -2.60
C TYR A 201 11.51 -1.25 -2.05
N PHE A 202 10.43 -1.39 -2.83
CA PHE A 202 9.34 -2.31 -2.50
C PHE A 202 9.88 -3.74 -2.32
N TRP A 203 10.64 -4.28 -3.28
CA TRP A 203 11.20 -5.63 -3.21
C TRP A 203 12.19 -5.80 -2.07
N LYS A 204 13.02 -4.78 -1.80
CA LYS A 204 13.94 -4.77 -0.65
C LYS A 204 13.19 -4.96 0.67
N ILE A 205 12.03 -4.32 0.84
CA ILE A 205 11.21 -4.49 2.04
C ILE A 205 10.47 -5.83 2.02
N TYR A 206 9.88 -6.19 0.88
CA TYR A 206 9.13 -7.45 0.70
C TYR A 206 9.95 -8.69 1.06
N ASN A 207 11.26 -8.67 0.78
CA ASN A 207 12.16 -9.76 1.13
C ASN A 207 12.43 -9.88 2.65
N LEU A 208 12.19 -8.81 3.41
CA LEU A 208 12.36 -8.78 4.87
C LEU A 208 11.04 -8.92 5.64
N TYR A 209 9.92 -8.56 5.01
CA TYR A 209 8.60 -8.55 5.64
C TYR A 209 7.52 -8.82 4.61
N LYS A 210 6.64 -9.78 4.91
CA LYS A 210 5.51 -10.15 4.09
C LYS A 210 4.25 -10.20 4.93
N ASP A 211 3.17 -9.65 4.39
CA ASP A 211 1.80 -9.85 4.83
C ASP A 211 0.92 -10.02 3.59
N SER A 212 -0.38 -10.25 3.79
CA SER A 212 -1.33 -10.41 2.70
C SER A 212 -1.35 -9.24 1.73
N ASP A 213 -1.23 -8.00 2.20
CA ASP A 213 -1.30 -6.82 1.33
C ASP A 213 -0.07 -6.77 0.42
N LEU A 214 1.13 -6.91 0.99
CA LEU A 214 2.37 -6.86 0.21
C LEU A 214 2.48 -8.05 -0.75
N VAL A 215 2.00 -9.24 -0.35
CA VAL A 215 1.93 -10.41 -1.24
C VAL A 215 1.05 -10.14 -2.45
N ASN A 216 -0.12 -9.54 -2.26
CA ASN A 216 -1.01 -9.25 -3.38
C ASN A 216 -0.41 -8.20 -4.33
N LEU A 217 0.25 -7.17 -3.80
CA LEU A 217 0.98 -6.18 -4.60
C LEU A 217 2.15 -6.82 -5.37
N ALA A 218 2.91 -7.70 -4.71
CA ALA A 218 4.01 -8.43 -5.34
C ALA A 218 3.52 -9.30 -6.50
N LEU A 219 2.46 -10.08 -6.30
CA LEU A 219 1.82 -10.89 -7.35
C LEU A 219 1.34 -10.02 -8.51
N GLU A 220 0.66 -8.91 -8.21
CA GLU A 220 0.24 -7.94 -9.23
C GLU A 220 1.42 -7.41 -10.05
N ARG A 221 2.54 -7.07 -9.42
CA ARG A 221 3.72 -6.58 -10.15
C ARG A 221 4.30 -7.64 -11.09
N VAL A 222 4.41 -8.87 -10.63
CA VAL A 222 4.92 -9.99 -11.44
C VAL A 222 3.98 -10.26 -12.62
N TRP A 223 2.67 -10.20 -12.38
CA TRP A 223 1.65 -10.30 -13.43
C TRP A 223 1.78 -9.21 -14.49
N ASN A 224 1.89 -7.94 -14.05
CA ASN A 224 2.01 -6.79 -14.96
C ASN A 224 3.29 -6.83 -15.80
N LEU A 225 4.33 -7.54 -15.33
CA LEU A 225 5.56 -7.80 -16.08
C LEU A 225 5.44 -9.00 -17.06
N LYS A 226 4.26 -9.62 -17.16
CA LYS A 226 3.99 -10.83 -17.98
C LYS A 226 4.94 -12.00 -17.67
N ARG A 227 5.49 -12.05 -16.45
CA ARG A 227 6.37 -13.13 -16.00
C ARG A 227 5.53 -14.29 -15.46
N TYR A 228 4.81 -14.99 -16.33
CA TYR A 228 3.81 -15.99 -15.96
C TYR A 228 4.38 -17.15 -15.13
N ASP A 229 5.55 -17.69 -15.49
CA ASP A 229 6.19 -18.78 -14.72
C ASP A 229 6.55 -18.33 -13.30
N SER A 230 7.14 -17.13 -13.16
CA SER A 230 7.45 -16.54 -11.85
C SER A 230 6.19 -16.21 -11.06
N PHE A 231 5.11 -15.79 -11.74
CA PHE A 231 3.82 -15.53 -11.11
C PHE A 231 3.27 -16.80 -10.48
N VAL A 232 3.19 -17.90 -11.24
CA VAL A 232 2.68 -19.18 -10.76
C VAL A 232 3.50 -19.69 -9.57
N LYS A 233 4.83 -19.70 -9.68
CA LYS A 233 5.72 -20.11 -8.57
C LYS A 233 5.48 -19.28 -7.31
N SER A 234 5.44 -17.95 -7.46
CA SER A 234 5.19 -17.04 -6.33
C SER A 234 3.79 -17.22 -5.75
N PHE A 235 2.77 -17.37 -6.59
CA PHE A 235 1.39 -17.59 -6.17
C PHE A 235 1.25 -18.87 -5.35
N GLU A 236 1.82 -19.97 -5.81
CA GLU A 236 1.79 -21.27 -5.13
C GLU A 236 2.48 -21.24 -3.76
N ILE A 237 3.62 -20.55 -3.65
CA ILE A 237 4.32 -20.40 -2.38
C ILE A 237 3.51 -19.54 -1.40
N ASN A 238 2.95 -18.42 -1.87
CA ASN A 238 2.32 -17.44 -0.99
C ASN A 238 0.89 -17.81 -0.61
N ARG A 239 0.10 -18.45 -1.50
CA ARG A 239 -1.30 -18.84 -1.23
C ARG A 239 -1.45 -19.84 -0.07
N LYS A 240 -0.36 -20.53 0.29
CA LYS A 240 -0.28 -21.47 1.43
C LYS A 240 -0.17 -20.76 2.78
N LYS A 241 0.33 -19.52 2.81
CA LYS A 241 0.67 -18.79 4.06
C LYS A 241 -0.09 -17.48 4.24
N PHE A 242 -0.52 -16.87 3.14
CA PHE A 242 -1.12 -15.54 3.16
C PHE A 242 -2.47 -15.57 2.45
N ARG A 243 -3.40 -14.72 2.90
CA ARG A 243 -4.63 -14.45 2.16
C ARG A 243 -4.30 -13.78 0.82
N VAL A 244 -4.67 -14.43 -0.27
CA VAL A 244 -4.52 -13.95 -1.65
C VAL A 244 -5.89 -13.50 -2.18
N ASN A 245 -5.93 -12.38 -2.89
CA ASN A 245 -7.16 -11.81 -3.45
C ASN A 245 -7.66 -12.63 -4.65
N SER A 246 -8.97 -12.61 -4.88
CA SER A 246 -9.63 -13.38 -5.95
C SER A 246 -9.04 -13.10 -7.33
N VAL A 247 -8.70 -11.84 -7.62
CA VAL A 247 -8.04 -11.43 -8.88
C VAL A 247 -6.75 -12.22 -9.12
N ASN A 248 -5.97 -12.51 -8.09
CA ASN A 248 -4.73 -13.27 -8.23
C ASN A 248 -4.98 -14.78 -8.44
N TYR A 249 -6.12 -15.32 -8.00
CA TYR A 249 -6.56 -16.67 -8.39
C TYR A 249 -6.96 -16.72 -9.87
N CYS A 250 -7.65 -15.71 -10.38
CA CYS A 250 -7.96 -15.60 -11.81
C CYS A 250 -6.68 -15.51 -12.66
N ARG A 251 -5.74 -14.65 -12.24
CA ARG A 251 -4.43 -14.51 -12.88
C ARG A 251 -3.61 -15.79 -12.83
N ALA A 252 -3.71 -16.58 -11.75
CA ALA A 252 -3.03 -17.87 -11.67
C ALA A 252 -3.59 -18.84 -12.72
N TYR A 253 -4.91 -18.98 -12.78
CA TYR A 253 -5.58 -19.80 -13.80
C TYR A 253 -5.17 -19.38 -15.23
N GLU A 254 -5.18 -18.09 -15.52
CA GLU A 254 -4.76 -17.56 -16.82
C GLU A 254 -3.27 -17.80 -17.08
N ALA A 255 -2.40 -17.61 -16.08
CA ALA A 255 -0.96 -17.84 -16.21
C ALA A 255 -0.65 -19.30 -16.56
N TYR A 256 -1.33 -20.28 -15.95
CA TYR A 256 -1.19 -21.68 -16.33
C TYR A 256 -1.54 -21.91 -17.80
N ARG A 257 -2.67 -21.37 -18.26
CA ARG A 257 -3.07 -21.44 -19.68
C ARG A 257 -2.05 -20.81 -20.62
N LYS A 258 -1.52 -19.63 -20.27
CA LYS A 258 -0.50 -18.94 -21.08
C LYS A 258 0.82 -19.72 -21.17
N LEU A 259 1.09 -20.59 -20.20
CA LEU A 259 2.24 -21.48 -20.20
C LEU A 259 1.98 -22.84 -20.87
N GLY A 260 0.78 -23.06 -21.42
CA GLY A 260 0.38 -24.36 -21.98
C GLY A 260 0.29 -25.47 -20.92
N LYS A 261 0.13 -25.12 -19.65
CA LYS A 261 0.05 -26.06 -18.53
C LYS A 261 -1.40 -26.26 -18.11
N SER A 262 -1.77 -27.49 -17.76
CA SER A 262 -3.06 -27.77 -17.13
C SER A 262 -3.19 -26.99 -15.82
N ALA A 263 -4.29 -26.26 -15.69
CA ALA A 263 -4.59 -25.47 -14.49
C ALA A 263 -5.51 -26.27 -13.56
N ASP A 264 -5.29 -26.20 -12.25
CA ASP A 264 -6.27 -26.69 -11.28
C ASP A 264 -7.58 -25.90 -11.42
N CYS A 265 -8.66 -26.57 -11.85
CA CYS A 265 -9.96 -25.95 -12.07
C CYS A 265 -10.58 -25.42 -10.78
N ASN A 266 -10.11 -25.81 -9.60
CA ASN A 266 -10.58 -25.29 -8.32
C ASN A 266 -10.03 -23.89 -8.02
N LEU A 267 -9.05 -23.40 -8.78
CA LEU A 267 -8.66 -22.00 -8.76
C LEU A 267 -9.83 -21.07 -9.09
N LEU A 268 -10.74 -21.51 -9.96
CA LEU A 268 -11.90 -20.74 -10.40
C LEU A 268 -12.88 -20.46 -9.25
N ASP A 269 -12.95 -21.35 -8.26
CA ASP A 269 -13.81 -21.21 -7.08
C ASP A 269 -13.44 -19.99 -6.24
N LYS A 270 -12.15 -19.63 -6.22
CA LYS A 270 -11.63 -18.44 -5.52
C LYS A 270 -11.44 -17.24 -6.44
N CYS A 271 -11.42 -17.45 -7.75
CA CYS A 271 -11.38 -16.38 -8.74
C CYS A 271 -12.71 -15.63 -8.81
N PHE A 272 -13.82 -16.35 -8.90
CA PHE A 272 -15.15 -15.78 -9.04
C PHE A 272 -15.80 -15.51 -7.69
N LYS A 273 -16.39 -14.33 -7.51
CA LYS A 273 -17.14 -13.99 -6.29
C LYS A 273 -18.55 -14.60 -6.27
N LYS A 274 -19.11 -14.88 -7.44
CA LYS A 274 -20.46 -15.43 -7.63
C LYS A 274 -20.38 -16.64 -8.55
N LYS A 275 -21.24 -17.63 -8.32
CA LYS A 275 -21.38 -18.82 -9.16
C LYS A 275 -22.48 -18.58 -10.21
N ASP A 276 -22.22 -17.65 -11.11
CA ASP A 276 -23.09 -17.29 -12.23
C ASP A 276 -22.68 -18.05 -13.51
N GLY A 277 -23.37 -17.77 -14.62
CA GLY A 277 -23.09 -18.43 -15.91
C GLY A 277 -21.63 -18.28 -16.37
N ALA A 278 -20.97 -17.16 -16.08
CA ALA A 278 -19.57 -16.95 -16.43
C ALA A 278 -18.62 -17.86 -15.64
N TYR A 279 -18.89 -18.05 -14.34
CA TYR A 279 -18.16 -19.03 -13.52
C TYR A 279 -18.33 -20.46 -14.08
N TYR A 280 -19.56 -20.87 -14.39
CA TYR A 280 -19.84 -22.22 -14.89
C TYR A 280 -19.21 -22.46 -16.28
N LYS A 281 -19.28 -21.46 -17.19
CA LYS A 281 -18.61 -21.50 -18.48
C LYS A 281 -17.10 -21.71 -18.33
N ALA A 282 -16.46 -20.96 -17.43
CA ALA A 282 -15.04 -21.08 -17.16
C ALA A 282 -14.67 -22.46 -16.56
N LYS A 283 -15.50 -22.98 -15.63
CA LYS A 283 -15.31 -24.32 -15.04
C LYS A 283 -15.42 -25.43 -16.08
N LEU A 284 -16.48 -25.44 -16.89
CA LEU A 284 -16.68 -26.43 -17.95
C LEU A 284 -15.54 -26.40 -18.97
N SER A 285 -15.14 -25.21 -19.42
CA SER A 285 -13.97 -25.04 -20.30
C SER A 285 -12.70 -25.63 -19.69
N CYS A 286 -12.48 -25.41 -18.39
CA CYS A 286 -11.32 -25.94 -17.68
C CYS A 286 -11.33 -27.47 -17.64
N TYR A 287 -12.44 -28.06 -17.21
CA TYR A 287 -12.57 -29.51 -17.09
C TYR A 287 -12.44 -30.20 -18.45
N GLN A 288 -13.06 -29.64 -19.49
CA GLN A 288 -12.92 -30.15 -20.86
C GLN A 288 -11.46 -30.09 -21.33
N THR A 289 -10.77 -28.95 -21.15
CA THR A 289 -9.36 -28.78 -21.55
C THR A 289 -8.44 -29.75 -20.81
N ASN A 290 -8.74 -30.06 -19.55
CA ASN A 290 -7.96 -31.00 -18.73
C ASN A 290 -8.37 -32.47 -18.91
N ASN A 291 -9.36 -32.78 -19.76
CA ASN A 291 -9.97 -34.11 -19.87
C ASN A 291 -10.53 -34.67 -18.53
N ASP A 292 -10.92 -33.80 -17.60
CA ASP A 292 -11.54 -34.17 -16.32
C ASP A 292 -13.04 -34.41 -16.51
N LYS A 293 -13.37 -35.64 -16.91
CA LYS A 293 -14.76 -36.05 -17.19
C LYS A 293 -15.64 -35.96 -15.95
N GLU A 294 -15.16 -36.35 -14.77
CA GLU A 294 -15.95 -36.35 -13.55
C GLU A 294 -16.32 -34.92 -13.13
N GLY A 295 -15.33 -34.03 -13.10
CA GLY A 295 -15.54 -32.61 -12.81
C GLY A 295 -16.47 -31.93 -13.81
N PHE A 296 -16.31 -32.27 -15.10
CA PHE A 296 -17.18 -31.79 -16.16
C PHE A 296 -18.63 -32.23 -15.92
N VAL A 297 -18.89 -33.53 -15.77
CA VAL A 297 -20.23 -34.11 -15.60
C VAL A 297 -20.97 -33.43 -14.45
N LYS A 298 -20.34 -33.35 -13.28
CA LYS A 298 -20.95 -32.75 -12.09
C LYS A 298 -21.34 -31.28 -12.32
N THR A 299 -20.47 -30.54 -13.01
CA THR A 299 -20.67 -29.11 -13.28
C THR A 299 -21.71 -28.89 -14.37
N PHE A 300 -21.72 -29.74 -15.39
CA PHE A 300 -22.58 -29.64 -16.55
C PHE A 300 -24.04 -29.83 -16.17
N SER A 301 -24.38 -30.83 -15.35
CA SER A 301 -25.75 -31.05 -14.89
C SER A 301 -26.33 -29.84 -14.14
N ILE A 302 -25.52 -29.17 -13.31
CA ILE A 302 -25.94 -27.94 -12.61
C ILE A 302 -26.16 -26.80 -13.62
N THR A 303 -25.23 -26.68 -14.57
CA THR A 303 -25.26 -25.63 -15.59
C THR A 303 -26.44 -25.79 -16.53
N PHE A 304 -26.76 -27.02 -16.95
CA PHE A 304 -27.86 -27.32 -17.85
C PHE A 304 -29.22 -26.88 -17.30
N ASN A 305 -29.44 -27.09 -16.00
CA ASN A 305 -30.68 -26.72 -15.33
C ASN A 305 -30.81 -25.22 -15.04
N LYS A 306 -29.71 -24.53 -14.70
CA LYS A 306 -29.75 -23.13 -14.23
C LYS A 306 -29.31 -22.10 -15.27
N TYR A 307 -28.45 -22.49 -16.19
CA TYR A 307 -27.78 -21.63 -17.17
C TYR A 307 -27.76 -22.33 -18.53
N ARG A 308 -28.95 -22.71 -19.03
CA ARG A 308 -29.12 -23.54 -20.24
C ARG A 308 -28.28 -23.04 -21.42
N ASN A 309 -28.27 -21.74 -21.69
CA ASN A 309 -27.50 -21.16 -22.79
C ASN A 309 -25.99 -21.45 -22.68
N VAL A 310 -25.44 -21.42 -21.46
CA VAL A 310 -24.04 -21.80 -21.23
C VAL A 310 -23.84 -23.29 -21.46
N ALA A 311 -24.74 -24.15 -20.97
CA ALA A 311 -24.60 -25.58 -21.17
C ALA A 311 -24.71 -25.98 -22.66
N CYS A 312 -25.55 -25.28 -23.43
CA CYS A 312 -25.67 -25.46 -24.87
C CYS A 312 -24.36 -25.17 -25.63
N GLU A 313 -23.50 -24.27 -25.15
CA GLU A 313 -22.17 -24.06 -25.75
C GLU A 313 -21.26 -25.29 -25.61
N PHE A 314 -21.50 -26.14 -24.61
CA PHE A 314 -20.79 -27.40 -24.40
C PHE A 314 -21.64 -28.62 -24.78
N GLY A 315 -22.71 -28.41 -25.56
CA GLY A 315 -23.73 -29.40 -25.85
C GLY A 315 -23.20 -30.65 -26.52
N VAL A 316 -22.33 -30.50 -27.54
CA VAL A 316 -21.71 -31.63 -28.26
C VAL A 316 -20.93 -32.51 -27.30
N TYR A 317 -20.01 -31.94 -26.54
CA TYR A 317 -19.23 -32.70 -25.55
C TYR A 317 -20.14 -33.36 -24.51
N GLY A 318 -21.19 -32.67 -24.04
CA GLY A 318 -22.19 -33.22 -23.13
C GLY A 318 -22.95 -34.42 -23.72
N TYR A 319 -23.21 -34.41 -25.02
CA TYR A 319 -23.82 -35.52 -25.77
C TYR A 319 -22.85 -36.69 -25.92
N GLU A 320 -21.60 -36.44 -26.28
CA GLU A 320 -20.55 -37.47 -26.44
C GLU A 320 -20.33 -38.28 -25.15
N ILE A 321 -20.41 -37.62 -23.99
CA ILE A 321 -20.26 -38.27 -22.69
C ILE A 321 -21.59 -38.79 -22.12
N GLY A 322 -22.67 -38.76 -22.90
CA GLY A 322 -23.97 -39.33 -22.56
C GLY A 322 -24.72 -38.62 -21.43
N LYS A 323 -24.51 -37.31 -21.23
CA LYS A 323 -25.18 -36.53 -20.17
C LYS A 323 -26.38 -35.72 -20.62
N VAL A 324 -26.51 -35.49 -21.91
CA VAL A 324 -27.70 -34.91 -22.54
C VAL A 324 -28.08 -35.71 -23.76
N GLY A 325 -29.38 -35.85 -23.98
CA GLY A 325 -29.87 -36.35 -25.25
C GLY A 325 -29.79 -35.26 -26.31
N ILE A 326 -29.64 -35.65 -27.57
CA ILE A 326 -29.67 -34.70 -28.68
C ILE A 326 -31.01 -33.92 -28.76
N ASN A 327 -32.10 -34.52 -28.29
CA ASN A 327 -33.41 -33.87 -28.18
C ASN A 327 -33.38 -32.66 -27.23
N ASP A 328 -32.55 -32.72 -26.19
CA ASP A 328 -32.41 -31.64 -25.22
C ASP A 328 -31.70 -30.42 -25.83
N LEU A 329 -30.85 -30.67 -26.84
CA LEU A 329 -30.08 -29.66 -27.57
C LEU A 329 -30.88 -28.96 -28.67
N GLN A 330 -32.04 -29.50 -29.07
CA GLN A 330 -32.92 -28.87 -30.09
C GLN A 330 -33.39 -27.46 -29.68
N LYS A 331 -33.54 -27.24 -28.36
CA LYS A 331 -33.99 -25.96 -27.80
C LYS A 331 -32.85 -24.97 -27.59
N CYS A 332 -31.63 -25.31 -27.97
CA CYS A 332 -30.49 -24.42 -27.85
C CYS A 332 -30.51 -23.38 -28.99
N ASP A 333 -30.26 -22.12 -28.64
CA ASP A 333 -30.20 -21.03 -29.64
C ASP A 333 -29.04 -21.25 -30.63
N ASN A 334 -27.94 -21.87 -30.18
CA ASN A 334 -26.78 -22.23 -30.99
C ASN A 334 -26.89 -23.63 -31.65
N ARG A 335 -28.10 -24.18 -31.85
CA ARG A 335 -28.27 -25.53 -32.43
C ARG A 335 -27.61 -25.71 -33.80
N TYR A 336 -27.45 -24.64 -34.59
CA TYR A 336 -26.75 -24.71 -35.87
C TYR A 336 -25.24 -24.89 -35.70
N ASP A 337 -24.63 -24.23 -34.72
CA ASP A 337 -23.22 -24.41 -34.38
C ASP A 337 -22.97 -25.82 -33.83
N ILE A 338 -23.91 -26.35 -33.05
CA ILE A 338 -23.91 -27.75 -32.59
C ILE A 338 -24.02 -28.71 -33.78
N ALA A 339 -24.91 -28.44 -34.74
CA ALA A 339 -25.07 -29.26 -35.94
C ALA A 339 -23.79 -29.25 -36.79
N GLU A 340 -23.15 -28.09 -36.96
CA GLU A 340 -21.89 -27.95 -37.68
C GLU A 340 -20.76 -28.77 -37.03
N GLN A 341 -20.62 -28.72 -35.71
CA GLN A 341 -19.67 -29.56 -34.98
C GLN A 341 -19.98 -31.05 -35.16
N LEU A 342 -21.24 -31.47 -35.04
CA LEU A 342 -21.63 -32.87 -35.23
C LEU A 342 -21.42 -33.36 -36.67
N ILE A 343 -21.59 -32.50 -37.68
CA ILE A 343 -21.23 -32.80 -39.08
C ILE A 343 -19.72 -33.04 -39.19
N ALA A 344 -18.89 -32.17 -38.59
CA ALA A 344 -17.44 -32.33 -38.60
C ALA A 344 -16.98 -33.61 -37.87
N ASP A 345 -17.73 -34.05 -36.86
CA ASP A 345 -17.50 -35.30 -36.12
C ASP A 345 -18.17 -36.54 -36.78
N GLU A 346 -18.68 -36.40 -38.01
CA GLU A 346 -19.34 -37.44 -38.81
C GLU A 346 -20.57 -38.08 -38.11
N LYS A 347 -21.27 -37.32 -37.26
CA LYS A 347 -22.45 -37.76 -36.51
C LYS A 347 -23.76 -37.45 -37.23
N GLY A 348 -23.91 -37.93 -38.47
CA GLY A 348 -25.07 -37.66 -39.33
C GLY A 348 -26.43 -37.94 -38.67
N GLU A 349 -26.61 -39.09 -38.01
CA GLU A 349 -27.86 -39.42 -37.32
C GLU A 349 -28.20 -38.43 -36.20
N ALA A 350 -27.19 -37.97 -35.46
CA ALA A 350 -27.37 -36.99 -34.39
C ALA A 350 -27.83 -35.65 -34.97
N VAL A 351 -27.26 -35.23 -36.11
CA VAL A 351 -27.68 -34.00 -36.80
C VAL A 351 -29.13 -34.09 -37.28
N LEU A 352 -29.53 -35.20 -37.90
CA LEU A 352 -30.91 -35.41 -38.34
C LEU A 352 -31.88 -35.32 -37.15
N LYS A 353 -31.52 -35.92 -36.02
CA LYS A 353 -32.34 -35.86 -34.81
C LYS A 353 -32.37 -34.45 -34.20
N LEU A 354 -31.23 -33.75 -34.16
CA LEU A 354 -31.14 -32.36 -33.70
C LEU A 354 -32.01 -31.42 -34.54
N MET A 355 -32.04 -31.62 -35.86
CA MET A 355 -32.80 -30.77 -36.78
C MET A 355 -34.23 -31.25 -37.03
N SER A 356 -34.65 -32.38 -36.47
CA SER A 356 -35.91 -33.06 -36.81
C SER A 356 -37.14 -32.13 -36.86
N VAL A 357 -37.26 -31.23 -35.88
CA VAL A 357 -38.38 -30.25 -35.79
C VAL A 357 -38.09 -28.89 -36.44
N ASP A 358 -36.87 -28.65 -36.94
CA ASP A 358 -36.51 -27.41 -37.62
C ASP A 358 -36.77 -27.51 -39.13
N ASN A 359 -37.77 -26.75 -39.58
CA ASN A 359 -38.21 -26.70 -40.98
C ASN A 359 -37.75 -25.42 -41.70
N SER A 360 -36.93 -24.60 -41.06
CA SER A 360 -36.27 -23.47 -41.73
C SER A 360 -35.31 -23.97 -42.81
N ASP A 361 -34.99 -23.12 -43.77
CA ASP A 361 -34.05 -23.49 -44.84
C ASP A 361 -32.64 -23.75 -44.29
N LYS A 362 -32.24 -23.12 -43.19
CA LYS A 362 -31.00 -23.44 -42.48
C LYS A 362 -31.07 -24.79 -41.76
N GLY A 363 -32.21 -25.16 -41.18
CA GLY A 363 -32.41 -26.51 -40.63
C GLY A 363 -32.35 -27.59 -41.71
N LYS A 364 -32.98 -27.34 -42.87
CA LYS A 364 -32.91 -28.22 -44.05
C LYS A 364 -31.49 -28.34 -44.60
N TYR A 365 -30.72 -27.26 -44.62
CA TYR A 365 -29.31 -27.28 -45.02
C TYR A 365 -28.51 -28.34 -44.26
N TYR A 366 -28.56 -28.34 -42.93
CA TYR A 366 -27.87 -29.35 -42.13
C TYR A 366 -28.45 -30.75 -42.28
N LYS A 367 -29.77 -30.89 -42.53
CA LYS A 367 -30.38 -32.20 -42.86
C LYS A 367 -29.82 -32.77 -44.17
N VAL A 368 -29.65 -31.95 -45.21
CA VAL A 368 -29.04 -32.39 -46.48
C VAL A 368 -27.62 -32.89 -46.23
N LEU A 369 -26.78 -32.12 -45.54
CA LEU A 369 -25.41 -32.53 -45.20
C LEU A 369 -25.40 -33.84 -44.41
N ALA A 370 -26.30 -34.00 -43.44
CA ALA A 370 -26.39 -35.22 -42.64
C ALA A 370 -26.82 -36.45 -43.45
N TYR A 371 -27.79 -36.32 -44.37
CA TYR A 371 -28.19 -37.43 -45.25
C TYR A 371 -27.06 -37.84 -46.21
N LEU A 372 -26.30 -36.87 -46.73
CA LEU A 372 -25.14 -37.14 -47.57
C LEU A 372 -24.03 -37.90 -46.80
N LEU A 373 -23.75 -37.49 -45.56
CA LEU A 373 -22.83 -38.24 -44.68
C LEU A 373 -23.28 -39.68 -44.41
N LEU A 374 -24.59 -39.94 -44.46
CA LEU A 374 -25.17 -41.27 -44.27
C LEU A 374 -25.40 -42.02 -45.59
N GLU A 375 -24.87 -41.51 -46.71
CA GLU A 375 -25.03 -42.06 -48.07
C GLU A 375 -26.49 -42.18 -48.56
N ASP A 376 -27.45 -41.51 -47.89
CA ASP A 376 -28.87 -41.46 -48.29
C ASP A 376 -29.13 -40.30 -49.27
N THR A 377 -28.65 -40.48 -50.49
CA THR A 377 -28.74 -39.50 -51.57
C THR A 377 -30.20 -39.14 -51.93
N ASN A 378 -31.10 -40.13 -51.87
CA ASN A 378 -32.53 -39.92 -52.15
C ASN A 378 -33.17 -38.95 -51.14
N SER A 379 -32.93 -39.16 -49.84
CA SER A 379 -33.44 -38.24 -48.81
C SER A 379 -32.75 -36.87 -48.89
N ALA A 380 -31.45 -36.83 -49.18
CA ALA A 380 -30.71 -35.59 -49.37
C ALA A 380 -31.32 -34.73 -50.50
N GLU A 381 -31.57 -35.31 -51.67
CA GLU A 381 -32.18 -34.63 -52.82
C GLU A 381 -33.60 -34.13 -52.50
N LYS A 382 -34.41 -34.97 -51.86
CA LYS A 382 -35.77 -34.61 -51.45
C LYS A 382 -35.79 -33.39 -50.52
N VAL A 383 -34.89 -33.34 -49.54
CA VAL A 383 -34.79 -32.20 -48.62
C VAL A 383 -34.21 -30.97 -49.33
N PHE A 384 -33.19 -31.14 -50.17
CA PHE A 384 -32.58 -30.06 -50.97
C PHE A 384 -33.62 -29.33 -51.82
N ASN A 385 -34.47 -30.07 -52.54
CA ASN A 385 -35.53 -29.51 -53.38
C ASN A 385 -36.60 -28.72 -52.58
N SER A 386 -36.70 -28.95 -51.27
CA SER A 386 -37.64 -28.23 -50.40
C SER A 386 -37.10 -26.90 -49.84
N ILE A 387 -35.81 -26.58 -50.06
CA ILE A 387 -35.18 -25.31 -49.67
C ILE A 387 -35.69 -24.20 -50.60
N LYS A 388 -36.02 -23.02 -50.06
CA LYS A 388 -36.48 -21.86 -50.85
C LYS A 388 -35.38 -20.83 -51.07
N ASP A 389 -34.44 -20.71 -50.14
CA ASP A 389 -33.30 -19.81 -50.23
C ASP A 389 -32.29 -20.26 -51.31
N GLU A 390 -32.21 -19.50 -52.40
CA GLU A 390 -31.33 -19.78 -53.53
C GLU A 390 -29.83 -19.66 -53.20
N LYS A 391 -29.45 -18.86 -52.19
CA LYS A 391 -28.06 -18.77 -51.74
C LYS A 391 -27.64 -20.05 -51.04
N ILE A 392 -28.49 -20.58 -50.16
CA ILE A 392 -28.26 -21.86 -49.46
C ILE A 392 -28.16 -23.02 -50.45
N LYS A 393 -29.04 -23.07 -51.47
CA LYS A 393 -28.94 -24.08 -52.54
C LYS A 393 -27.61 -24.04 -53.28
N LYS A 394 -27.17 -22.85 -53.70
CA LYS A 394 -25.89 -22.66 -54.40
C LYS A 394 -24.70 -23.08 -53.54
N GLU A 395 -24.78 -22.89 -52.23
CA GLU A 395 -23.74 -23.32 -51.28
C GLU A 395 -23.67 -24.85 -51.19
N LEU A 396 -24.82 -25.54 -51.05
CA LEU A 396 -24.87 -27.01 -51.05
C LEU A 396 -24.39 -27.63 -52.37
N LEU A 397 -24.76 -27.05 -53.51
CA LEU A 397 -24.33 -27.55 -54.83
C LEU A 397 -22.81 -27.50 -55.01
N LYS A 398 -22.12 -26.53 -54.39
CA LYS A 398 -20.65 -26.48 -54.42
C LYS A 398 -19.98 -27.58 -53.60
N LEU A 399 -20.67 -28.12 -52.61
CA LEU A 399 -20.17 -29.22 -51.77
C LEU A 399 -20.46 -30.60 -52.39
N LEU A 400 -21.34 -30.65 -53.40
CA LEU A 400 -21.78 -31.86 -54.09
C LEU A 400 -21.06 -32.10 -55.44
N GLN A 401 -20.24 -31.14 -55.88
CA GLN A 401 -19.34 -31.22 -57.05
C GLN A 401 -17.94 -31.59 -56.59
#